data_AF-A0A837HQ62-F1
#
_entry.id   AF-A0A837HQ62-F1
#
_cell.length_a   1.000
_cell.length_b   1.000
_cell.length_c   1.000
_cell.angle_alpha   90.00
_cell.angle_beta   90.00
_cell.angle_gamma   90.00
#
_symmetry.space_group_name_H-M   'P 1'
#
loop_
_entity.id
_entity.type
_entity.pdbx_description
1 polymer ?
#
loop_
_entity_poly.entity_id
_entity_poly.type
_entity_poly.pdbx_seq_one_letter_code
_entity_poly.pdbx_strand_id
1 'polypeptide(L)'
;MATTVTRYISAGSTAGGDGTTTALSGDNRAYASIGEWVTARVAVNANFVTADVIEKGVCLPDAPFLERPDITGATTDATRYWWLTASVRNNGTAGAGVVIDNENTALAANAAILTLTNNHTRVDSLEIKNLKTATDSFGSMIRMAGSNCTIEGCLLHDCTTGDTQRPLVIRSSNSSTTAAHLIRNNIIYNFKTLRTCYGIYLADAGNCLVQNNTVVNLTGNGISVMFGISAGSRTTNTSQNNLVLGITGGSTNACFGGTWGTETNDESSDTTAAGTGSITSATAADEIVNATSGSENCHLKSGAQAINAGATLTLATDISNNVRPQGASWDIGADELISAASLIKTVNGLAIASVKTIDNLAIASVKTWNGLTNV
;
A
#
# COMPACT_ATOMS: atom_id res chain seq x y z
N MET A 1 23.78 -15.91 -3.30
CA MET A 1 22.78 -14.84 -3.15
C MET A 1 22.73 -14.15 -4.50
N ALA A 2 21.56 -14.03 -5.11
CA ALA A 2 21.43 -13.43 -6.44
C ALA A 2 21.99 -11.99 -6.45
N THR A 3 22.58 -11.59 -7.57
CA THR A 3 23.12 -10.24 -7.74
C THR A 3 21.97 -9.27 -8.02
N THR A 4 21.83 -8.22 -7.22
CA THR A 4 20.86 -7.16 -7.51
C THR A 4 21.42 -6.19 -8.55
N VAL A 5 20.79 -6.15 -9.72
CA VAL A 5 21.08 -5.19 -10.79
C VAL A 5 20.16 -3.99 -10.61
N THR A 6 20.69 -2.89 -10.08
CA THR A 6 19.93 -1.65 -9.89
C THR A 6 19.93 -0.81 -11.16
N ARG A 7 18.77 -0.30 -11.53
CA ARG A 7 18.55 0.64 -12.63
C ARG A 7 17.64 1.78 -12.22
N TYR A 8 17.96 2.99 -12.65
CA TYR A 8 17.17 4.18 -12.38
C TYR A 8 16.19 4.45 -13.52
N ILE A 9 15.00 4.90 -13.14
CA ILE A 9 13.89 5.19 -14.04
C ILE A 9 13.38 6.58 -13.67
N SER A 10 13.23 7.47 -14.65
CA SER A 10 12.76 8.83 -14.45
C SER A 10 11.89 9.25 -15.62
N ALA A 11 10.69 9.76 -15.32
CA ALA A 11 9.80 10.32 -16.34
C ALA A 11 10.36 11.63 -16.95
N GLY A 12 11.34 12.25 -16.30
CA GLY A 12 12.07 13.42 -16.81
C GLY A 12 13.24 13.08 -17.76
N SER A 13 13.61 11.80 -17.91
CA SER A 13 14.71 11.37 -18.77
C SER A 13 14.31 11.29 -20.24
N THR A 14 15.28 11.45 -21.14
CA THR A 14 15.09 11.18 -22.58
C THR A 14 15.21 9.68 -22.87
N ALA A 15 14.42 9.15 -23.80
CA ALA A 15 14.45 7.70 -24.12
C ALA A 15 15.80 7.23 -24.68
N GLY A 16 16.22 6.01 -24.35
CA GLY A 16 17.42 5.33 -24.85
C GLY A 16 18.59 5.29 -23.85
N GLY A 17 18.30 5.39 -22.55
CA GLY A 17 19.31 5.26 -21.49
C GLY A 17 19.60 3.79 -21.15
N ASP A 18 20.65 3.55 -20.37
CA ASP A 18 20.95 2.21 -19.81
C ASP A 18 20.55 2.05 -18.34
N GLY A 19 20.05 3.12 -17.71
CA GLY A 19 19.58 3.17 -16.34
C GLY A 19 20.67 3.08 -15.28
N THR A 20 21.96 3.18 -15.61
CA THR A 20 23.05 3.00 -14.63
C THR A 20 23.29 4.24 -13.75
N THR A 21 22.78 5.40 -14.15
CA THR A 21 22.84 6.64 -13.38
C THR A 21 21.48 7.32 -13.26
N THR A 22 21.37 8.30 -12.37
CA THR A 22 20.18 9.17 -12.23
C THR A 22 20.20 10.36 -13.20
N ALA A 23 21.12 10.40 -14.17
CA ALA A 23 21.16 11.48 -15.16
C ALA A 23 19.92 11.42 -16.07
N LEU A 24 19.54 12.56 -16.66
CA LEU A 24 18.39 12.67 -17.58
C LEU A 24 18.80 12.69 -19.07
N SER A 25 20.09 12.73 -19.34
CA SER A 25 20.70 12.82 -20.67
C SER A 25 22.04 12.08 -20.72
N GLY A 26 22.50 11.74 -21.93
CA GLY A 26 23.71 10.93 -22.16
C GLY A 26 23.45 9.42 -22.07
N ASP A 27 24.36 8.61 -22.61
CA ASP A 27 24.12 7.18 -22.85
C ASP A 27 23.81 6.35 -21.58
N ASN A 28 24.28 6.81 -20.43
CA ASN A 28 24.12 6.14 -19.14
C ASN A 28 22.96 6.69 -18.26
N ARG A 29 22.10 7.53 -18.83
CA ARG A 29 20.95 8.14 -18.15
C ARG A 29 19.94 7.11 -17.64
N ALA A 30 19.07 7.55 -16.75
CA ALA A 30 17.90 6.81 -16.31
C ALA A 30 17.03 6.41 -17.51
N TYR A 31 16.36 5.25 -17.43
CA TYR A 31 15.31 4.91 -18.39
C TYR A 31 14.19 5.97 -18.33
N ALA A 32 13.65 6.37 -19.47
CA ALA A 32 12.59 7.39 -19.55
C ALA A 32 11.23 6.86 -19.06
N SER A 33 11.08 5.54 -18.98
CA SER A 33 9.86 4.88 -18.51
C SER A 33 10.15 3.50 -17.93
N ILE A 34 9.22 3.02 -17.09
CA ILE A 34 9.18 1.66 -16.58
C ILE A 34 9.09 0.67 -17.74
N GLY A 35 8.27 0.98 -18.77
CA GLY A 35 8.19 0.16 -19.98
C GLY A 35 9.51 0.04 -20.74
N GLU A 36 10.28 1.14 -20.84
CA GLU A 36 11.62 1.12 -21.45
C GLU A 36 12.58 0.25 -20.64
N TRP A 37 12.59 0.39 -19.30
CA TRP A 37 13.39 -0.45 -18.42
C TRP A 37 13.06 -1.94 -18.60
N VAL A 38 11.78 -2.33 -18.53
CA VAL A 38 11.36 -3.73 -18.71
C VAL A 38 11.83 -4.27 -20.05
N THR A 39 11.58 -3.54 -21.13
CA THR A 39 11.95 -3.96 -22.50
C THR A 39 13.46 -4.13 -22.64
N ALA A 40 14.24 -3.15 -22.18
CA ALA A 40 15.69 -3.17 -22.28
C ALA A 40 16.32 -4.31 -21.47
N ARG A 41 15.81 -4.58 -20.25
CA ARG A 41 16.36 -5.64 -19.40
C ARG A 41 16.01 -7.04 -19.90
N VAL A 42 14.81 -7.26 -20.42
CA VAL A 42 14.44 -8.53 -21.09
C VAL A 42 15.33 -8.80 -22.30
N ALA A 43 15.62 -7.77 -23.10
CA ALA A 43 16.51 -7.90 -24.26
C ALA A 43 17.95 -8.27 -23.88
N VAL A 44 18.43 -7.85 -22.71
CA VAL A 44 19.74 -8.25 -22.18
C VAL A 44 19.72 -9.69 -21.68
N ASN A 45 18.73 -10.06 -20.86
CA ASN A 45 18.54 -11.44 -20.43
C ASN A 45 17.11 -11.69 -19.93
N ALA A 46 16.37 -12.54 -20.64
CA ALA A 46 15.01 -12.94 -20.25
C ALA A 46 14.97 -14.08 -19.21
N ASN A 47 16.10 -14.60 -18.72
CA ASN A 47 16.14 -15.69 -17.75
C ASN A 47 16.98 -15.31 -16.52
N PHE A 48 16.32 -14.70 -15.54
CA PHE A 48 16.95 -14.24 -14.30
C PHE A 48 17.41 -15.40 -13.42
N VAL A 49 16.79 -16.58 -13.56
CA VAL A 49 17.20 -17.80 -12.87
C VAL A 49 18.62 -18.19 -13.28
N THR A 50 18.86 -18.29 -14.59
CA THR A 50 20.20 -18.63 -15.10
C THR A 50 21.22 -17.51 -14.92
N ALA A 51 20.77 -16.26 -14.95
CA ALA A 51 21.63 -15.10 -14.72
C ALA A 51 21.99 -14.92 -13.23
N ASP A 52 21.25 -15.56 -12.32
CA ASP A 52 21.31 -15.37 -10.87
C ASP A 52 21.17 -13.89 -10.46
N VAL A 53 20.14 -13.20 -11.00
CA VAL A 53 19.90 -11.76 -10.75
C VAL A 53 18.53 -11.43 -10.17
N ILE A 54 18.48 -10.30 -9.45
CA ILE A 54 17.26 -9.52 -9.19
C ILE A 54 17.36 -8.24 -10.02
N GLU A 55 16.41 -7.98 -10.91
CA GLU A 55 16.36 -6.74 -11.67
C GLU A 55 15.57 -5.69 -10.88
N LYS A 56 16.27 -4.71 -10.32
CA LYS A 56 15.69 -3.66 -9.48
C LYS A 56 15.57 -2.34 -10.23
N GLY A 57 14.35 -1.93 -10.52
CA GLY A 57 14.00 -0.62 -11.07
C GLY A 57 13.69 0.37 -9.94
N VAL A 58 14.44 1.46 -9.88
CA VAL A 58 14.29 2.53 -8.89
C VAL A 58 13.75 3.77 -9.59
N CYS A 59 12.47 4.05 -9.39
CA CYS A 59 11.81 5.24 -9.92
C CYS A 59 12.22 6.49 -9.14
N LEU A 60 12.43 7.60 -9.85
CA LEU A 60 12.78 8.90 -9.27
C LEU A 60 11.55 9.82 -9.18
N PRO A 61 11.48 10.72 -8.18
CA PRO A 61 10.30 11.57 -7.92
C PRO A 61 10.35 12.90 -8.69
N ASP A 62 10.95 12.92 -9.88
CA ASP A 62 11.19 14.14 -10.65
C ASP A 62 10.01 14.56 -11.53
N ALA A 63 9.20 13.60 -11.98
CA ALA A 63 7.92 13.84 -12.63
C ALA A 63 6.99 12.62 -12.48
N PRO A 64 5.65 12.79 -12.61
CA PRO A 64 4.73 11.67 -12.66
C PRO A 64 4.99 10.76 -13.86
N PHE A 65 4.91 9.45 -13.66
CA PHE A 65 4.91 8.46 -14.73
C PHE A 65 3.51 8.39 -15.36
N LEU A 66 3.42 8.80 -16.63
CA LEU A 66 2.18 8.85 -17.41
C LEU A 66 2.10 7.65 -18.38
N GLU A 67 2.28 6.45 -17.83
CA GLU A 67 2.34 5.22 -18.60
C GLU A 67 1.52 4.10 -17.95
N ARG A 68 1.36 3.00 -18.70
CA ARG A 68 0.62 1.82 -18.25
C ARG A 68 1.46 0.55 -18.42
N PRO A 69 2.54 0.38 -17.64
CA PRO A 69 3.52 -0.66 -17.88
C PRO A 69 2.98 -2.06 -17.55
N ASP A 70 3.52 -3.05 -18.24
CA ASP A 70 3.40 -4.48 -17.91
C ASP A 70 4.79 -5.03 -17.59
N ILE A 71 4.99 -5.47 -16.36
CA ILE A 71 6.22 -6.16 -15.95
C ILE A 71 6.09 -7.62 -16.38
N THR A 72 6.83 -7.99 -17.43
CA THR A 72 6.65 -9.27 -18.14
C THR A 72 7.93 -9.71 -18.84
N GLY A 73 7.89 -10.90 -19.47
CA GLY A 73 8.90 -11.37 -20.41
C GLY A 73 10.12 -12.05 -19.82
N ALA A 74 10.16 -12.30 -18.50
CA ALA A 74 11.30 -12.95 -17.83
C ALA A 74 10.93 -14.26 -17.12
N THR A 75 11.84 -15.23 -17.15
CA THR A 75 11.79 -16.41 -16.27
C THR A 75 12.36 -16.03 -14.90
N THR A 76 11.55 -16.17 -13.86
CA THR A 76 11.84 -15.74 -12.47
C THR A 76 11.53 -16.85 -11.46
N ASP A 77 12.05 -16.68 -10.24
CA ASP A 77 11.73 -17.51 -9.08
C ASP A 77 11.65 -16.65 -7.80
N ALA A 78 11.42 -17.27 -6.65
CA ALA A 78 11.28 -16.59 -5.36
C ALA A 78 12.53 -15.82 -4.89
N THR A 79 13.68 -16.06 -5.51
CA THR A 79 14.97 -15.45 -5.18
C THR A 79 15.53 -14.55 -6.29
N ARG A 80 14.95 -14.60 -7.50
CA ARG A 80 15.40 -13.92 -8.72
C ARG A 80 14.20 -13.39 -9.49
N TYR A 81 13.94 -12.10 -9.39
CA TYR A 81 12.68 -11.50 -9.80
C TYR A 81 12.83 -10.03 -10.19
N TRP A 82 11.74 -9.46 -10.71
CA TRP A 82 11.59 -8.03 -10.92
C TRP A 82 11.25 -7.31 -9.62
N TRP A 83 11.98 -6.25 -9.30
CA TRP A 83 11.72 -5.39 -8.16
C TRP A 83 11.56 -3.93 -8.60
N LEU A 84 10.33 -3.45 -8.69
CA LEU A 84 10.03 -2.04 -8.94
C LEU A 84 9.82 -1.31 -7.61
N THR A 85 10.54 -0.22 -7.39
CA THR A 85 10.42 0.57 -6.15
C THR A 85 10.66 2.06 -6.40
N ALA A 86 10.22 2.89 -5.46
CA ALA A 86 10.57 4.31 -5.43
C ALA A 86 11.95 4.54 -4.80
N SER A 87 12.66 5.59 -5.23
CA SER A 87 13.89 6.06 -4.56
C SER A 87 13.62 6.70 -3.20
N VAL A 88 12.38 7.14 -2.97
CA VAL A 88 11.89 7.71 -1.71
C VAL A 88 10.71 6.86 -1.26
N ARG A 89 10.78 6.32 -0.03
CA ARG A 89 9.71 5.49 0.51
C ARG A 89 8.43 6.30 0.62
N ASN A 90 7.31 5.77 0.11
CA ASN A 90 6.00 6.34 0.39
C ASN A 90 5.66 6.10 1.86
N ASN A 91 5.26 7.16 2.57
CA ASN A 91 4.91 7.12 3.98
C ASN A 91 3.40 7.23 4.22
N GLY A 92 2.55 6.99 3.22
CA GLY A 92 1.11 7.19 3.31
C GLY A 92 0.62 8.61 3.02
N THR A 93 1.51 9.55 2.71
CA THR A 93 1.15 10.92 2.32
C THR A 93 1.24 11.11 0.81
N ALA A 94 0.16 11.57 0.17
CA ALA A 94 0.12 11.82 -1.27
C ALA A 94 1.10 12.94 -1.69
N GLY A 95 1.73 12.77 -2.85
CA GLY A 95 2.71 13.69 -3.42
C GLY A 95 4.09 13.66 -2.75
N ALA A 96 4.32 12.80 -1.76
CA ALA A 96 5.58 12.76 -1.02
C ALA A 96 6.69 11.93 -1.71
N GLY A 97 6.36 11.20 -2.79
CA GLY A 97 7.28 10.27 -3.44
C GLY A 97 7.05 10.13 -4.95
N VAL A 98 7.30 8.92 -5.47
CA VAL A 98 7.11 8.61 -6.89
C VAL A 98 5.63 8.37 -7.17
N VAL A 99 5.11 9.02 -8.22
CA VAL A 99 3.72 8.92 -8.65
C VAL A 99 3.63 8.25 -10.02
N ILE A 100 2.78 7.22 -10.14
CA ILE A 100 2.24 6.76 -11.41
C ILE A 100 0.81 7.32 -11.53
N ASP A 101 0.59 8.22 -12.49
CA ASP A 101 -0.69 8.90 -12.65
C ASP A 101 -1.35 8.46 -13.96
N ASN A 102 -2.58 7.98 -13.87
CA ASN A 102 -3.37 7.64 -15.05
C ASN A 102 -4.15 8.84 -15.61
N GLU A 103 -4.01 10.03 -15.02
CA GLU A 103 -4.58 11.32 -15.44
C GLU A 103 -6.11 11.28 -15.64
N ASN A 104 -6.79 10.40 -14.91
CA ASN A 104 -8.21 10.11 -15.13
C ASN A 104 -8.51 9.76 -16.61
N THR A 105 -7.57 9.10 -17.27
CA THR A 105 -7.74 8.58 -18.64
C THR A 105 -8.41 7.21 -18.57
N ALA A 106 -9.47 6.99 -19.34
CA ALA A 106 -10.17 5.72 -19.34
C ALA A 106 -9.21 4.58 -19.76
N LEU A 107 -9.13 3.54 -18.93
CA LEU A 107 -8.47 2.29 -19.26
C LEU A 107 -9.29 1.52 -20.30
N ALA A 108 -8.61 0.75 -21.15
CA ALA A 108 -9.27 -0.28 -21.96
C ALA A 108 -9.96 -1.32 -21.06
N ALA A 109 -10.90 -2.09 -21.62
CA ALA A 109 -11.60 -3.12 -20.87
C ALA A 109 -10.62 -4.14 -20.27
N ASN A 110 -10.74 -4.42 -18.97
CA ASN A 110 -9.87 -5.32 -18.20
C ASN A 110 -8.37 -4.91 -18.15
N ALA A 111 -8.04 -3.65 -18.42
CA ALA A 111 -6.68 -3.13 -18.28
C ALA A 111 -6.38 -2.63 -16.86
N ALA A 112 -5.12 -2.28 -16.62
CA ALA A 112 -4.65 -1.69 -15.36
C ALA A 112 -3.68 -0.54 -15.60
N ILE A 113 -3.45 0.28 -14.57
CA ILE A 113 -2.37 1.27 -14.57
C ILE A 113 -1.02 0.55 -14.52
N LEU A 114 -0.88 -0.45 -13.64
CA LEU A 114 0.30 -1.31 -13.55
C LEU A 114 -0.12 -2.78 -13.65
N THR A 115 0.42 -3.48 -14.64
CA THR A 115 0.18 -4.92 -14.81
C THR A 115 1.43 -5.71 -14.41
N LEU A 116 1.24 -6.76 -13.61
CA LEU A 116 2.28 -7.68 -13.21
C LEU A 116 1.99 -9.05 -13.83
N THR A 117 2.42 -9.26 -15.07
CA THR A 117 2.28 -10.56 -15.75
C THR A 117 3.36 -11.55 -15.33
N ASN A 118 4.55 -11.06 -15.01
CA ASN A 118 5.66 -11.90 -14.58
C ASN A 118 5.44 -12.45 -13.15
N ASN A 119 5.72 -13.73 -12.94
CA ASN A 119 5.71 -14.33 -11.61
C ASN A 119 6.76 -13.69 -10.70
N HIS A 120 6.53 -13.75 -9.39
CA HIS A 120 7.46 -13.29 -8.34
C HIS A 120 7.76 -11.78 -8.34
N THR A 121 7.03 -10.98 -9.12
CA THR A 121 7.27 -9.54 -9.21
C THR A 121 6.99 -8.84 -7.88
N ARG A 122 7.92 -7.98 -7.44
CA ARG A 122 7.78 -7.12 -6.27
C ARG A 122 7.56 -5.67 -6.70
N VAL A 123 6.56 -5.04 -6.11
CA VAL A 123 6.31 -3.60 -6.21
C VAL A 123 6.24 -3.04 -4.80
N ASP A 124 6.99 -1.96 -4.53
CA ASP A 124 6.84 -1.25 -3.27
C ASP A 124 7.07 0.27 -3.35
N SER A 125 6.58 0.97 -2.34
CA SER A 125 6.88 2.39 -2.09
C SER A 125 6.36 3.38 -3.15
N LEU A 126 5.50 2.94 -4.07
CA LEU A 126 4.91 3.80 -5.12
C LEU A 126 3.59 4.43 -4.68
N GLU A 127 3.31 5.64 -5.16
CA GLU A 127 1.97 6.21 -5.25
C GLU A 127 1.37 5.91 -6.63
N ILE A 128 0.12 5.42 -6.66
CA ILE A 128 -0.62 5.19 -7.91
C ILE A 128 -2.00 5.81 -7.79
N LYS A 129 -2.40 6.62 -8.77
CA LYS A 129 -3.62 7.41 -8.64
C LYS A 129 -4.44 7.62 -9.90
N ASN A 130 -5.62 8.21 -9.70
CA ASN A 130 -6.54 8.66 -10.75
C ASN A 130 -7.00 7.53 -11.69
N LEU A 131 -7.44 6.42 -11.09
CA LEU A 131 -8.02 5.32 -11.85
C LEU A 131 -9.33 5.77 -12.51
N LYS A 132 -9.44 5.52 -13.81
CA LYS A 132 -10.71 5.60 -14.55
C LYS A 132 -10.82 4.40 -15.47
N THR A 133 -11.92 3.64 -15.37
CA THR A 133 -12.11 2.43 -16.18
C THR A 133 -12.94 2.72 -17.43
N ALA A 134 -12.96 1.82 -18.41
CA ALA A 134 -13.99 1.85 -19.45
C ALA A 134 -15.38 1.58 -18.87
N THR A 135 -16.40 2.09 -19.55
CA THR A 135 -17.83 1.79 -19.31
C THR A 135 -18.04 0.28 -19.23
N ASP A 136 -18.81 -0.16 -18.23
CA ASP A 136 -19.20 -1.56 -17.99
C ASP A 136 -18.04 -2.56 -17.88
N SER A 137 -16.82 -2.06 -17.68
CA SER A 137 -15.61 -2.87 -17.70
C SER A 137 -14.89 -2.78 -16.36
N PHE A 138 -14.25 -3.89 -16.00
CA PHE A 138 -13.28 -3.86 -14.92
C PHE A 138 -12.02 -3.09 -15.34
N GLY A 139 -11.45 -2.35 -14.41
CA GLY A 139 -10.12 -1.77 -14.55
C GLY A 139 -9.45 -1.68 -13.19
N SER A 140 -8.12 -1.70 -13.17
CA SER A 140 -7.36 -1.75 -11.91
C SER A 140 -6.26 -0.72 -11.80
N MET A 141 -5.88 -0.36 -10.58
CA MET A 141 -4.61 0.35 -10.38
C MET A 141 -3.46 -0.64 -10.53
N ILE A 142 -3.49 -1.73 -9.76
CA ILE A 142 -2.53 -2.84 -9.89
C ILE A 142 -3.29 -4.11 -10.26
N ARG A 143 -2.89 -4.75 -11.36
CA ARG A 143 -3.38 -6.07 -11.75
C ARG A 143 -2.26 -7.10 -11.66
N MET A 144 -2.43 -8.06 -10.76
CA MET A 144 -1.56 -9.23 -10.62
C MET A 144 -2.11 -10.36 -11.50
N ALA A 145 -1.44 -10.60 -12.62
CA ALA A 145 -1.76 -11.68 -13.56
C ALA A 145 -0.79 -12.86 -13.41
N GLY A 146 0.48 -12.60 -13.09
CA GLY A 146 1.44 -13.60 -12.65
C GLY A 146 1.08 -14.19 -11.28
N SER A 147 1.83 -15.18 -10.82
CA SER A 147 1.76 -15.77 -9.48
C SER A 147 2.90 -15.26 -8.60
N ASN A 148 2.70 -15.29 -7.29
CA ASN A 148 3.67 -15.04 -6.23
C ASN A 148 4.19 -13.60 -6.19
N CYS A 149 3.43 -12.65 -6.72
CA CYS A 149 3.79 -11.23 -6.66
C CYS A 149 3.56 -10.63 -5.28
N THR A 150 4.35 -9.60 -4.95
CA THR A 150 4.30 -8.85 -3.69
C THR A 150 4.01 -7.38 -3.96
N ILE A 151 3.01 -6.82 -3.27
CA ILE A 151 2.70 -5.39 -3.26
C ILE A 151 2.84 -4.88 -1.82
N GLU A 152 3.77 -3.96 -1.58
CA GLU A 152 4.12 -3.52 -0.23
C GLU A 152 4.29 -1.99 -0.11
N GLY A 153 3.72 -1.37 0.92
CA GLY A 153 4.05 0.03 1.22
C GLY A 153 3.63 1.02 0.13
N CYS A 154 2.61 0.69 -0.66
CA CYS A 154 2.10 1.57 -1.71
C CYS A 154 0.94 2.43 -1.21
N LEU A 155 0.81 3.61 -1.81
CA LEU A 155 -0.34 4.50 -1.66
C LEU A 155 -1.17 4.44 -2.94
N LEU A 156 -2.41 3.97 -2.86
CA LEU A 156 -3.28 3.82 -4.02
C LEU A 156 -4.58 4.59 -3.80
N HIS A 157 -4.81 5.65 -4.57
CA HIS A 157 -5.93 6.53 -4.25
C HIS A 157 -6.50 7.28 -5.43
N ASP A 158 -7.69 7.81 -5.21
CA ASP A 158 -8.48 8.55 -6.20
C ASP A 158 -8.91 7.66 -7.36
N CYS A 159 -10.19 7.32 -7.34
CA CYS A 159 -10.86 6.74 -8.48
C CYS A 159 -12.15 7.49 -8.74
N THR A 160 -12.13 8.30 -9.80
CA THR A 160 -13.27 9.07 -10.25
C THR A 160 -13.95 8.29 -11.35
N THR A 161 -15.00 7.56 -11.01
CA THR A 161 -15.72 6.77 -12.01
C THR A 161 -17.10 7.30 -12.35
N GLY A 162 -17.47 7.14 -13.63
CA GLY A 162 -18.83 7.39 -14.12
C GLY A 162 -19.77 6.21 -13.88
N ASP A 163 -21.02 6.37 -14.32
CA ASP A 163 -22.22 5.56 -13.95
C ASP A 163 -22.13 4.04 -14.12
N THR A 164 -21.17 3.52 -14.89
CA THR A 164 -21.11 2.11 -15.28
C THR A 164 -19.77 1.42 -15.00
N GLN A 165 -18.84 2.11 -14.35
CA GLN A 165 -17.45 1.69 -14.26
C GLN A 165 -17.21 0.77 -13.05
N ARG A 166 -16.26 -0.17 -13.17
CA ARG A 166 -16.03 -1.24 -12.18
C ARG A 166 -14.57 -1.26 -11.68
N PRO A 167 -14.16 -0.26 -10.88
CA PRO A 167 -12.77 -0.14 -10.42
C PRO A 167 -12.39 -1.22 -9.39
N LEU A 168 -11.18 -1.77 -9.53
CA LEU A 168 -10.60 -2.73 -8.59
C LEU A 168 -9.19 -2.27 -8.25
N VAL A 169 -8.90 -1.81 -7.04
CA VAL A 169 -7.62 -1.11 -6.78
C VAL A 169 -6.44 -2.06 -6.94
N ILE A 170 -6.37 -3.09 -6.09
CA ILE A 170 -5.44 -4.21 -6.25
C ILE A 170 -6.25 -5.44 -6.61
N ARG A 171 -6.03 -5.97 -7.81
CA ARG A 171 -6.73 -7.15 -8.31
C ARG A 171 -5.75 -8.28 -8.58
N SER A 172 -5.93 -9.42 -7.92
CA SER A 172 -5.43 -10.68 -8.48
C SER A 172 -6.43 -11.19 -9.51
N SER A 173 -5.99 -11.22 -10.78
CA SER A 173 -6.73 -11.83 -11.89
C SER A 173 -6.28 -13.27 -12.17
N ASN A 174 -5.35 -13.77 -11.35
CA ASN A 174 -4.85 -15.13 -11.42
C ASN A 174 -5.83 -16.08 -10.71
N SER A 175 -6.24 -17.16 -11.36
CA SER A 175 -7.14 -18.18 -10.79
C SER A 175 -6.41 -19.42 -10.25
N SER A 176 -5.07 -19.38 -10.20
CA SER A 176 -4.23 -20.45 -9.70
C SER A 176 -4.44 -20.69 -8.20
N THR A 177 -4.56 -21.96 -7.84
CA THR A 177 -4.66 -22.41 -6.44
C THR A 177 -3.37 -22.15 -5.64
N THR A 178 -2.25 -21.95 -6.34
CA THR A 178 -0.92 -21.77 -5.76
C THR A 178 -0.35 -20.38 -6.08
N ALA A 179 -1.21 -19.39 -6.32
CA ALA A 179 -0.77 -18.04 -6.68
C ALA A 179 0.01 -17.35 -5.55
N ALA A 180 -0.27 -17.63 -4.27
CA ALA A 180 0.49 -17.20 -3.10
C ALA A 180 1.02 -15.74 -3.13
N HIS A 181 0.11 -14.81 -3.41
CA HIS A 181 0.42 -13.39 -3.40
C HIS A 181 0.61 -12.83 -1.99
N LEU A 182 1.41 -11.77 -1.87
CA LEU A 182 1.55 -11.00 -0.64
C LEU A 182 1.15 -9.55 -0.88
N ILE A 183 0.11 -9.08 -0.19
CA ILE A 183 -0.38 -7.70 -0.30
C ILE A 183 -0.38 -7.10 1.09
N ARG A 184 0.55 -6.18 1.38
CA ARG A 184 0.70 -5.67 2.74
C ARG A 184 1.17 -4.22 2.89
N ASN A 185 0.92 -3.61 4.04
CA ASN A 185 1.32 -2.22 4.34
C ASN A 185 0.87 -1.20 3.29
N ASN A 186 -0.20 -1.47 2.56
CA ASN A 186 -0.71 -0.53 1.56
C ASN A 186 -1.78 0.35 2.18
N ILE A 187 -1.83 1.61 1.75
CA ILE A 187 -2.93 2.53 2.07
C ILE A 187 -3.74 2.73 0.79
N ILE A 188 -5.05 2.52 0.88
CA ILE A 188 -6.01 2.60 -0.22
C ILE A 188 -7.14 3.54 0.18
N TYR A 189 -7.39 4.62 -0.56
CA TYR A 189 -8.54 5.49 -0.25
C TYR A 189 -9.16 6.26 -1.41
N ASN A 190 -10.36 6.81 -1.16
CA ASN A 190 -11.10 7.69 -2.07
C ASN A 190 -11.48 7.05 -3.41
N PHE A 191 -12.22 5.95 -3.32
CA PHE A 191 -12.72 5.25 -4.50
C PHE A 191 -14.23 5.44 -4.60
N LYS A 192 -14.68 6.05 -5.69
CA LYS A 192 -16.11 6.23 -5.97
C LYS A 192 -16.53 5.39 -7.16
N THR A 193 -17.62 4.65 -7.02
CA THR A 193 -18.25 3.90 -8.10
C THR A 193 -19.76 4.07 -8.15
N LEU A 194 -20.33 3.70 -9.28
CA LEU A 194 -21.76 3.54 -9.48
C LEU A 194 -22.12 2.07 -9.83
N ARG A 195 -21.13 1.16 -9.81
CA ARG A 195 -21.29 -0.29 -9.95
C ARG A 195 -20.44 -1.10 -8.98
N THR A 196 -19.30 -1.65 -9.42
CA THR A 196 -18.54 -2.63 -8.64
C THR A 196 -17.23 -2.03 -8.20
N CYS A 197 -16.95 -1.99 -6.90
CA CYS A 197 -15.68 -1.46 -6.38
C CYS A 197 -15.06 -2.40 -5.36
N TYR A 198 -13.76 -2.67 -5.51
CA TYR A 198 -13.01 -3.41 -4.49
C TYR A 198 -11.71 -2.69 -4.20
N GLY A 199 -11.37 -2.54 -2.91
CA GLY A 199 -10.04 -2.10 -2.49
C GLY A 199 -9.02 -3.16 -2.88
N ILE A 200 -9.12 -4.34 -2.26
CA ILE A 200 -8.31 -5.51 -2.61
C ILE A 200 -9.25 -6.64 -3.02
N TYR A 201 -9.02 -7.21 -4.20
CA TYR A 201 -9.81 -8.33 -4.70
C TYR A 201 -8.93 -9.49 -5.16
N LEU A 202 -9.02 -10.61 -4.45
CA LEU A 202 -8.43 -11.88 -4.85
C LEU A 202 -9.49 -12.70 -5.59
N ALA A 203 -9.55 -12.60 -6.92
CA ALA A 203 -10.66 -13.19 -7.68
C ALA A 203 -10.82 -14.69 -7.44
N ASP A 204 -9.80 -15.50 -7.74
CA ASP A 204 -9.78 -16.94 -7.47
C ASP A 204 -8.37 -17.46 -7.12
N ALA A 205 -7.47 -16.55 -6.77
CA ALA A 205 -6.11 -16.85 -6.34
C ALA A 205 -6.12 -17.57 -4.99
N GLY A 206 -5.32 -18.63 -4.85
CA GLY A 206 -5.13 -19.37 -3.60
C GLY A 206 -3.83 -19.02 -2.88
N ASN A 207 -3.75 -19.40 -1.59
CA ASN A 207 -2.62 -19.21 -0.67
C ASN A 207 -2.13 -17.76 -0.50
N CYS A 208 -2.98 -16.77 -0.78
CA CYS A 208 -2.59 -15.36 -0.69
C CYS A 208 -2.66 -14.85 0.75
N LEU A 209 -1.79 -13.90 1.07
CA LEU A 209 -1.72 -13.20 2.35
C LEU A 209 -2.05 -11.72 2.12
N VAL A 210 -3.10 -11.24 2.78
CA VAL A 210 -3.51 -9.82 2.80
C VAL A 210 -3.33 -9.31 4.22
N GLN A 211 -2.29 -8.51 4.45
CA GLN A 211 -1.82 -8.20 5.80
C GLN A 211 -1.56 -6.71 6.01
N ASN A 212 -1.94 -6.12 7.15
CA ASN A 212 -1.54 -4.73 7.48
C ASN A 212 -1.90 -3.71 6.38
N ASN A 213 -3.01 -3.86 5.68
CA ASN A 213 -3.47 -2.84 4.75
C ASN A 213 -4.49 -1.92 5.42
N THR A 214 -4.52 -0.65 5.03
CA THR A 214 -5.55 0.31 5.44
C THR A 214 -6.38 0.68 4.21
N VAL A 215 -7.69 0.40 4.23
CA VAL A 215 -8.63 0.70 3.13
C VAL A 215 -9.73 1.61 3.65
N VAL A 216 -9.88 2.79 3.06
CA VAL A 216 -10.75 3.85 3.58
C VAL A 216 -11.60 4.47 2.47
N ASN A 217 -12.86 4.82 2.75
CA ASN A 217 -13.71 5.61 1.87
C ASN A 217 -13.91 5.01 0.47
N LEU A 218 -14.52 3.83 0.41
CA LEU A 218 -15.12 3.33 -0.82
C LEU A 218 -16.59 3.72 -0.81
N THR A 219 -17.00 4.51 -1.80
CA THR A 219 -18.35 5.06 -1.90
C THR A 219 -19.05 4.61 -3.18
N GLY A 220 -20.28 4.14 -3.04
CA GLY A 220 -21.12 3.64 -4.12
C GLY A 220 -22.39 4.45 -4.30
N ASN A 221 -23.27 3.93 -5.15
CA ASN A 221 -24.70 4.25 -5.15
C ASN A 221 -25.52 3.01 -4.78
N GLY A 222 -26.82 3.17 -4.53
CA GLY A 222 -27.69 2.10 -4.02
C GLY A 222 -27.86 0.87 -4.91
N ILE A 223 -27.12 0.74 -6.03
CA ILE A 223 -27.03 -0.46 -6.87
C ILE A 223 -25.63 -1.09 -6.88
N SER A 224 -24.66 -0.47 -6.20
CA SER A 224 -23.25 -0.85 -6.24
C SER A 224 -22.95 -2.07 -5.36
N VAL A 225 -22.04 -2.95 -5.83
CA VAL A 225 -21.47 -4.05 -5.03
C VAL A 225 -20.04 -3.68 -4.66
N MET A 226 -19.76 -3.57 -3.37
CA MET A 226 -18.51 -3.02 -2.90
C MET A 226 -17.92 -3.75 -1.72
N PHE A 227 -16.60 -3.94 -1.74
CA PHE A 227 -15.89 -4.48 -0.59
C PHE A 227 -14.58 -3.74 -0.39
N GLY A 228 -14.20 -3.48 0.86
CA GLY A 228 -12.85 -2.98 1.15
C GLY A 228 -11.81 -4.02 0.77
N ILE A 229 -11.93 -5.23 1.34
CA ILE A 229 -11.07 -6.37 1.02
C ILE A 229 -11.96 -7.58 0.79
N SER A 230 -11.75 -8.30 -0.32
CA SER A 230 -12.49 -9.51 -0.61
C SER A 230 -11.63 -10.59 -1.25
N ALA A 231 -11.86 -11.82 -0.79
CA ALA A 231 -11.41 -13.03 -1.45
C ALA A 231 -12.56 -13.69 -2.20
N GLY A 232 -12.27 -14.38 -3.29
CA GLY A 232 -13.26 -15.22 -3.97
C GLY A 232 -13.61 -16.47 -3.17
N SER A 233 -13.74 -17.58 -3.88
CA SER A 233 -14.23 -18.85 -3.29
C SER A 233 -13.16 -19.69 -2.57
N ARG A 234 -11.90 -19.21 -2.51
CA ARG A 234 -10.75 -19.98 -2.02
C ARG A 234 -10.60 -19.88 -0.50
N THR A 235 -10.78 -21.00 0.20
CA THR A 235 -10.58 -21.14 1.67
C THR A 235 -9.11 -21.23 2.09
N THR A 236 -8.15 -20.89 1.24
CA THR A 236 -6.71 -20.95 1.53
C THR A 236 -6.08 -19.57 1.77
N ASN A 237 -6.86 -18.51 1.55
CA ASN A 237 -6.36 -17.14 1.69
C ASN A 237 -6.45 -16.68 3.15
N THR A 238 -5.54 -15.79 3.53
CA THR A 238 -5.47 -15.20 4.87
C THR A 238 -5.68 -13.69 4.80
N SER A 239 -6.60 -13.20 5.63
CA SER A 239 -6.75 -11.79 6.00
C SER A 239 -6.27 -11.62 7.44
N GLN A 240 -5.40 -10.65 7.69
CA GLN A 240 -4.87 -10.42 9.03
C GLN A 240 -4.37 -8.99 9.25
N ASN A 241 -4.67 -8.38 10.39
CA ASN A 241 -4.20 -7.03 10.73
C ASN A 241 -4.61 -5.94 9.72
N ASN A 242 -5.69 -6.09 8.95
CA ASN A 242 -6.14 -5.06 8.01
C ASN A 242 -7.16 -4.13 8.67
N LEU A 243 -7.04 -2.83 8.39
CA LEU A 243 -7.98 -1.80 8.82
C LEU A 243 -8.86 -1.39 7.63
N VAL A 244 -10.18 -1.58 7.73
CA VAL A 244 -11.11 -1.27 6.63
C VAL A 244 -12.28 -0.44 7.12
N LEU A 245 -12.39 0.79 6.65
CA LEU A 245 -13.32 1.79 7.18
C LEU A 245 -14.08 2.51 6.05
N GLY A 246 -15.34 2.85 6.30
CA GLY A 246 -16.09 3.75 5.43
C GLY A 246 -16.50 3.17 4.08
N ILE A 247 -16.87 1.88 4.03
CA ILE A 247 -17.42 1.26 2.82
C ILE A 247 -18.93 1.48 2.78
N THR A 248 -19.41 2.42 1.95
CA THR A 248 -20.79 2.93 2.06
C THR A 248 -21.49 3.13 0.72
N GLY A 249 -22.82 3.19 0.77
CA GLY A 249 -23.65 3.62 -0.36
C GLY A 249 -24.03 2.53 -1.35
N GLY A 250 -23.47 1.31 -1.28
CA GLY A 250 -23.82 0.18 -2.15
C GLY A 250 -25.17 -0.48 -1.84
N SER A 251 -25.70 -1.29 -2.76
CA SER A 251 -26.76 -2.28 -2.49
C SER A 251 -26.21 -3.47 -1.69
N THR A 252 -24.94 -3.77 -1.89
CA THR A 252 -24.17 -4.75 -1.12
C THR A 252 -22.82 -4.11 -0.87
N ASN A 253 -22.56 -3.74 0.38
CA ASN A 253 -21.31 -3.14 0.79
C ASN A 253 -20.86 -3.76 2.11
N ALA A 254 -19.58 -4.08 2.20
CA ALA A 254 -18.97 -4.55 3.43
C ALA A 254 -17.48 -4.20 3.50
N CYS A 255 -16.92 -4.12 4.70
CA CYS A 255 -15.49 -3.98 4.90
C CYS A 255 -14.75 -5.20 4.36
N PHE A 256 -15.20 -6.39 4.77
CA PHE A 256 -14.66 -7.67 4.34
C PHE A 256 -15.74 -8.49 3.63
N GLY A 257 -15.33 -9.24 2.59
CA GLY A 257 -16.25 -10.08 1.83
C GLY A 257 -15.64 -11.35 1.27
N GLY A 258 -16.52 -12.30 0.97
CA GLY A 258 -16.15 -13.57 0.35
C GLY A 258 -15.67 -14.62 1.36
N THR A 259 -14.76 -15.51 0.95
CA THR A 259 -14.35 -16.67 1.77
C THR A 259 -12.87 -16.61 2.13
N TRP A 260 -12.58 -16.67 3.43
CA TRP A 260 -11.22 -16.71 3.98
C TRP A 260 -10.94 -18.06 4.62
N GLY A 261 -9.71 -18.55 4.49
CA GLY A 261 -9.22 -19.67 5.28
C GLY A 261 -8.83 -19.27 6.68
N THR A 262 -8.29 -18.06 6.83
CA THR A 262 -7.96 -17.46 8.10
C THR A 262 -8.29 -15.98 8.03
N GLU A 263 -8.96 -15.50 9.06
CA GLU A 263 -9.31 -14.10 9.28
C GLU A 263 -9.08 -13.82 10.77
N THR A 264 -8.24 -12.84 11.11
CA THR A 264 -7.87 -12.57 12.51
C THR A 264 -7.31 -11.18 12.68
N ASN A 265 -7.62 -10.52 13.79
CA ASN A 265 -7.10 -9.20 14.13
C ASN A 265 -7.32 -8.16 13.02
N ASP A 266 -8.39 -8.31 12.24
CA ASP A 266 -8.81 -7.31 11.26
C ASP A 266 -9.73 -6.29 11.96
N GLU A 267 -9.84 -5.09 11.43
CA GLU A 267 -10.74 -4.07 11.94
C GLU A 267 -11.69 -3.55 10.86
N SER A 268 -12.98 -3.52 11.16
CA SER A 268 -14.03 -3.06 10.24
C SER A 268 -14.90 -1.96 10.84
N SER A 269 -15.32 -1.02 9.98
CA SER A 269 -16.38 -0.06 10.33
C SER A 269 -17.79 -0.64 10.37
N ASP A 270 -17.96 -1.89 9.94
CA ASP A 270 -19.18 -2.68 10.07
C ASP A 270 -18.89 -3.98 10.86
N THR A 271 -19.75 -4.99 10.74
CA THR A 271 -19.63 -6.27 11.47
C THR A 271 -18.91 -7.37 10.68
N THR A 272 -18.18 -7.04 9.61
CA THR A 272 -17.66 -8.05 8.67
C THR A 272 -16.24 -8.53 8.95
N ALA A 273 -15.48 -7.88 9.85
CA ALA A 273 -14.26 -8.47 10.40
C ALA A 273 -14.62 -9.56 11.42
N ALA A 274 -14.88 -10.78 10.94
CA ALA A 274 -15.46 -11.87 11.74
C ALA A 274 -14.41 -12.72 12.50
N GLY A 275 -13.13 -12.49 12.22
CA GLY A 275 -12.00 -13.20 12.78
C GLY A 275 -11.81 -13.07 14.30
N THR A 276 -11.01 -13.97 14.89
CA THR A 276 -10.62 -13.84 16.30
C THR A 276 -9.75 -12.60 16.49
N GLY A 277 -9.95 -11.88 17.60
CA GLY A 277 -9.19 -10.65 17.88
C GLY A 277 -9.53 -9.48 16.95
N SER A 278 -10.52 -9.64 16.07
CA SER A 278 -10.98 -8.56 15.20
C SER A 278 -11.81 -7.53 15.95
N ILE A 279 -11.79 -6.29 15.45
CA ILE A 279 -12.55 -5.16 15.94
C ILE A 279 -13.63 -4.84 14.90
N THR A 280 -14.86 -4.59 15.34
CA THR A 280 -15.99 -4.31 14.44
C THR A 280 -16.75 -3.08 14.89
N SER A 281 -17.52 -2.48 13.97
CA SER A 281 -18.30 -1.26 14.21
C SER A 281 -17.44 -0.06 14.61
N ALA A 282 -16.19 -0.03 14.14
CA ALA A 282 -15.28 1.10 14.32
C ALA A 282 -15.75 2.32 13.53
N THR A 283 -15.31 3.52 13.93
CA THR A 283 -15.61 4.76 13.21
C THR A 283 -14.33 5.34 12.62
N ALA A 284 -14.36 5.74 11.34
CA ALA A 284 -13.17 6.30 10.68
C ALA A 284 -12.57 7.50 11.42
N ALA A 285 -13.43 8.38 11.96
CA ALA A 285 -12.99 9.53 12.76
C ALA A 285 -12.33 9.12 14.09
N ASP A 286 -12.51 7.89 14.55
CA ASP A 286 -11.91 7.32 15.76
C ASP A 286 -10.60 6.57 15.54
N GLU A 287 -10.36 6.10 14.32
CA GLU A 287 -9.16 5.32 14.03
C GLU A 287 -8.07 6.14 13.34
N ILE A 288 -8.43 7.06 12.44
CA ILE A 288 -7.46 7.77 11.59
C ILE A 288 -7.52 9.30 11.75
N VAL A 289 -6.44 9.97 11.36
CA VAL A 289 -6.28 11.42 11.48
C VAL A 289 -7.31 12.19 10.66
N ASN A 290 -7.53 11.82 9.38
CA ASN A 290 -8.54 12.46 8.55
C ASN A 290 -9.08 11.52 7.45
N ALA A 291 -10.40 11.34 7.43
CA ALA A 291 -11.10 10.58 6.39
C ALA A 291 -11.82 11.48 5.37
N THR A 292 -11.53 12.79 5.34
CA THR A 292 -12.26 13.71 4.45
C THR A 292 -11.71 13.63 3.02
N SER A 293 -12.60 13.35 2.05
CA SER A 293 -12.27 13.25 0.62
C SER A 293 -11.47 14.45 0.10
N GLY A 294 -10.31 14.17 -0.50
CA GLY A 294 -9.37 15.16 -1.03
C GLY A 294 -8.40 15.73 0.01
N SER A 295 -8.41 15.23 1.24
CA SER A 295 -7.51 15.64 2.32
C SER A 295 -7.15 14.51 3.28
N GLU A 296 -7.31 13.26 2.81
CA GLU A 296 -7.13 12.06 3.62
C GLU A 296 -5.76 12.00 4.28
N ASN A 297 -5.77 11.53 5.52
CA ASN A 297 -4.60 11.14 6.28
C ASN A 297 -4.99 9.87 7.05
N CYS A 298 -4.55 8.73 6.52
CA CYS A 298 -4.88 7.41 7.04
C CYS A 298 -3.90 6.89 8.11
N HIS A 299 -3.01 7.76 8.64
CA HIS A 299 -2.25 7.42 9.83
C HIS A 299 -3.17 7.26 11.03
N LEU A 300 -2.78 6.40 11.96
CA LEU A 300 -3.56 6.16 13.17
C LEU A 300 -3.60 7.41 14.04
N LYS A 301 -4.76 7.68 14.66
CA LYS A 301 -4.89 8.74 15.65
C LYS A 301 -4.63 8.19 17.06
N SER A 302 -4.21 9.04 17.99
CA SER A 302 -4.11 8.66 19.39
C SER A 302 -5.47 8.20 19.94
N GLY A 303 -5.49 7.02 20.57
CA GLY A 303 -6.69 6.41 21.14
C GLY A 303 -7.49 5.55 20.16
N ALA A 304 -7.03 5.39 18.92
CA ALA A 304 -7.53 4.41 17.97
C ALA A 304 -7.58 3.01 18.60
N GLN A 305 -8.64 2.26 18.31
CA GLN A 305 -8.79 0.88 18.78
C GLN A 305 -7.79 -0.06 18.08
N ALA A 306 -7.36 0.30 16.87
CA ALA A 306 -6.32 -0.40 16.11
C ALA A 306 -4.99 -0.53 16.87
N ILE A 307 -4.71 0.35 17.84
CA ILE A 307 -3.42 0.42 18.54
C ILE A 307 -3.24 -0.80 19.46
N ASN A 308 -2.13 -1.51 19.32
CA ASN A 308 -1.79 -2.75 20.03
C ASN A 308 -2.84 -3.88 19.88
N ALA A 309 -3.68 -3.85 18.85
CA ALA A 309 -4.71 -4.86 18.61
C ALA A 309 -4.30 -5.92 17.57
N GLY A 310 -3.18 -5.71 16.88
CA GLY A 310 -2.68 -6.57 15.82
C GLY A 310 -1.90 -7.79 16.32
N ALA A 311 -1.94 -8.86 15.54
CA ALA A 311 -1.09 -10.03 15.70
C ALA A 311 0.36 -9.74 15.25
N THR A 312 1.34 -10.44 15.82
CA THR A 312 2.74 -10.35 15.36
C THR A 312 2.96 -11.10 14.05
N LEU A 313 3.58 -10.45 13.06
CA LEU A 313 3.94 -11.04 11.76
C LEU A 313 5.45 -10.89 11.46
N THR A 314 5.87 -11.21 10.23
CA THR A 314 7.29 -11.29 9.83
C THR A 314 7.82 -10.04 9.12
N LEU A 315 7.26 -8.86 9.40
CA LEU A 315 7.65 -7.59 8.78
C LEU A 315 8.21 -6.62 9.82
N ALA A 316 9.36 -6.00 9.52
CA ALA A 316 10.08 -5.19 10.50
C ALA A 316 9.52 -3.78 10.67
N THR A 317 8.93 -3.20 9.62
CA THR A 317 8.46 -1.81 9.64
C THR A 317 7.10 -1.61 8.99
N ASP A 318 6.40 -0.56 9.39
CA ASP A 318 5.17 -0.07 8.76
C ASP A 318 5.45 0.70 7.44
N ILE A 319 4.41 1.36 6.88
CA ILE A 319 4.54 2.21 5.68
C ILE A 319 5.45 3.42 5.91
N SER A 320 5.43 3.98 7.12
CA SER A 320 6.19 5.14 7.56
C SER A 320 7.65 4.83 7.96
N ASN A 321 8.08 3.57 7.82
CA ASN A 321 9.38 3.06 8.28
C ASN A 321 9.56 2.99 9.81
N ASN A 322 8.46 3.00 10.57
CA ASN A 322 8.47 2.77 12.01
C ASN A 322 8.60 1.29 12.30
N VAL A 323 9.38 0.94 13.32
CA VAL A 323 9.60 -0.45 13.74
C VAL A 323 8.30 -1.04 14.31
N ARG A 324 7.99 -2.29 13.99
CA ARG A 324 6.86 -3.02 14.58
C ARG A 324 7.33 -3.98 15.69
N PRO A 325 6.67 -4.01 16.87
CA PRO A 325 5.68 -3.05 17.37
C PRO A 325 6.33 -1.80 17.98
N GLN A 326 5.59 -0.68 18.03
CA GLN A 326 5.95 0.48 18.87
C GLN A 326 5.40 0.36 20.31
N GLY A 327 4.43 -0.51 20.55
CA GLY A 327 3.83 -0.77 21.86
C GLY A 327 3.92 -2.22 22.32
N ALA A 328 2.87 -2.69 23.00
CA ALA A 328 2.78 -4.05 23.52
C ALA A 328 2.55 -5.10 22.42
N SER A 329 1.89 -4.70 21.34
CA SER A 329 1.57 -5.53 20.17
C SER A 329 1.65 -4.67 18.91
N TRP A 330 1.53 -5.30 17.76
CA TRP A 330 1.43 -4.56 16.50
C TRP A 330 0.13 -3.76 16.46
N ASP A 331 0.12 -2.68 15.69
CA ASP A 331 -1.09 -1.97 15.34
C ASP A 331 -1.76 -2.59 14.10
N ILE A 332 -3.10 -2.59 14.09
CA ILE A 332 -3.89 -2.99 12.91
C ILE A 332 -3.78 -1.91 11.82
N GLY A 333 -3.66 -2.33 10.56
CA GLY A 333 -3.50 -1.46 9.41
C GLY A 333 -2.04 -1.25 9.00
N ALA A 334 -1.84 -0.31 8.07
CA ALA A 334 -0.56 -0.05 7.41
C ALA A 334 0.44 0.77 8.23
N ASP A 335 -0.03 1.46 9.27
CA ASP A 335 0.72 2.40 10.10
C ASP A 335 0.94 1.82 11.51
N GLU A 336 2.05 2.19 12.16
CA GLU A 336 2.25 2.07 13.60
C GLU A 336 2.24 3.46 14.22
N LEU A 337 1.41 3.65 15.24
CA LEU A 337 1.42 4.87 16.00
C LEU A 337 2.68 4.92 16.87
N ILE A 338 3.59 5.83 16.53
CA ILE A 338 4.72 6.15 17.40
C ILE A 338 4.20 6.88 18.64
N SER A 339 4.25 6.24 19.81
CA SER A 339 3.84 6.90 21.04
C SER A 339 4.73 8.12 21.32
N ALA A 340 4.12 9.22 21.79
CA ALA A 340 4.84 10.44 22.15
C ALA A 340 5.89 10.23 23.26
N ALA A 341 5.85 9.11 24.00
CA ALA A 341 6.86 8.79 25.01
C ALA A 341 8.26 8.59 24.40
N SER A 342 8.35 8.21 23.12
CA SER A 342 9.63 8.12 22.39
C SER A 342 10.22 9.49 22.00
N LEU A 343 9.45 10.58 22.11
CA LEU A 343 9.90 11.95 21.85
C LEU A 343 10.34 12.69 23.12
N ILE A 344 10.15 12.11 24.31
CA ILE A 344 10.71 12.65 25.54
C ILE A 344 12.21 12.36 25.55
N LYS A 345 13.00 13.28 25.00
CA LYS A 345 14.43 13.32 25.30
C LYS A 345 14.57 13.52 26.80
N THR A 346 14.93 12.48 27.53
CA THR A 346 15.35 12.62 28.93
C THR A 346 16.78 13.16 28.94
N VAL A 347 17.01 14.25 29.66
CA VAL A 347 18.37 14.62 30.10
C VAL A 347 18.48 14.17 31.55
N ASN A 348 19.40 13.25 31.84
CA ASN A 348 19.61 12.69 33.18
C ASN A 348 18.35 12.08 33.83
N GLY A 349 17.49 11.41 33.05
CA GLY A 349 16.31 10.72 33.59
C GLY A 349 15.11 11.61 33.91
N LEU A 350 15.15 12.91 33.60
CA LEU A 350 13.99 13.80 33.71
C LEU A 350 13.36 14.10 32.36
N ALA A 351 12.03 13.97 32.28
CA ALA A 351 11.24 14.33 31.11
C ALA A 351 11.29 15.85 30.86
N ILE A 352 11.59 16.27 29.62
CA ILE A 352 11.52 17.68 29.24
C ILE A 352 10.04 18.05 29.05
N ALA A 353 9.45 18.72 30.05
CA ALA A 353 8.26 19.52 29.81
C ALA A 353 8.66 20.72 28.94
N SER A 354 7.83 21.06 27.95
CA SER A 354 8.02 22.22 27.05
C SER A 354 8.40 23.48 27.85
N VAL A 355 9.63 23.95 27.72
CA VAL A 355 10.11 25.17 28.38
C VAL A 355 9.56 26.36 27.59
N LYS A 356 8.65 27.13 28.20
CA LYS A 356 8.27 28.46 27.70
C LYS A 356 9.15 29.48 28.42
N THR A 357 9.97 30.21 27.67
CA THR A 357 10.74 31.34 28.20
C THR A 357 9.88 32.60 28.20
N ILE A 358 9.82 33.31 29.32
CA ILE A 358 9.31 34.69 29.42
C ILE A 358 10.49 35.53 29.92
N ASP A 359 10.80 36.62 29.22
CA ASP A 359 11.89 37.56 29.54
C ASP A 359 13.26 36.89 29.78
N ASN A 360 13.63 35.94 28.92
CA ASN A 360 14.87 35.15 29.02
C ASN A 360 15.02 34.35 30.33
N LEU A 361 13.96 34.19 31.11
CA LEU A 361 13.91 33.32 32.29
C LEU A 361 13.14 32.04 31.93
N ALA A 362 13.79 30.89 32.13
CA ALA A 362 13.15 29.60 31.98
C ALA A 362 12.22 29.35 33.18
N ILE A 363 10.91 29.55 32.99
CA ILE A 363 9.91 29.20 34.01
C ILE A 363 9.47 27.76 33.72
N ALA A 364 10.16 26.79 34.32
CA ALA A 364 9.67 25.43 34.39
C ALA A 364 8.58 25.37 35.47
N SER A 365 7.31 25.24 35.08
CA SER A 365 6.30 24.78 36.04
C SER A 365 6.51 23.28 36.27
N VAL A 366 7.42 22.94 37.17
CA VAL A 366 7.50 21.59 37.72
C VAL A 366 6.31 21.46 38.67
N LYS A 367 5.22 20.82 38.23
CA LYS A 367 4.28 20.24 39.18
C LYS A 367 5.06 19.14 39.89
N THR A 368 5.57 19.42 41.08
CA THR A 368 6.07 18.39 41.97
C THR A 368 4.91 17.46 42.27
N TRP A 369 4.96 16.25 41.72
CA TRP A 369 4.12 15.17 42.17
C TRP A 369 4.59 14.82 43.60
N ASN A 370 3.84 15.26 44.60
CA ASN A 370 4.07 14.85 45.99
C ASN A 370 3.98 13.32 46.05
N GLY A 371 5.10 12.62 46.23
CA GLY A 371 5.04 11.15 46.35
C GLY A 371 6.34 10.34 46.40
N LEU A 372 7.53 10.93 46.29
CA LEU A 372 8.78 10.18 46.49
C LEU A 372 9.38 10.48 47.86
N THR A 373 8.97 9.68 48.84
CA THR A 373 9.70 9.50 50.09
C THR A 373 11.04 8.83 49.80
N ASN A 374 12.13 9.46 50.26
CA ASN A 374 13.47 8.87 50.28
C ASN A 374 13.45 7.49 50.98
N VAL A 375 13.92 6.46 50.30
CA VAL A 375 14.56 5.27 50.89
C VAL A 375 15.84 5.00 50.12
#